data_AF-A0A8C4NIA7-F1
#
_entry.id   AF-A0A8C4NIA7-F1
#
_cell.length_a   1.000
_cell.length_b   1.000
_cell.length_c   1.000
_cell.angle_alpha   90.00
_cell.angle_beta   90.00
_cell.angle_gamma   90.00
#
_symmetry.space_group_name_H-M   'P 1'
#
loop_
_entity.id
_entity.type
_entity.pdbx_description
1 polymer ?
#
loop_
_entity_poly.entity_id
_entity_poly.type
_entity_poly.pdbx_seq_one_letter_code
_entity_poly.pdbx_strand_id
1 'polypeptide(L)'
;MDDHVEFNGKNVEDKAEPMSQNLSDIAKEFLQSLRTLFTNPVYVTMLTGTVFMVNGNVGSYTFRAKFIEQQFGESASKANFFFGATSIPAIALGIFLGGILVKCLKLSLPSCAKLLFITYLIGWLLELCQFFISCENIRVPGLTTAYNGTVGNSSNGMISSCNADCVCDPQVWDPVCGQDGHTYLSPCLGGCQRTIGEGKSMIFLDCRCVAENMLGNSSAVLGHCPRRDCSASFILYISVEVIASFISCLGYTASYLIFIRSIPKNMKSFALGMHIVIARTFGGIPAPMYFGAALDQTCISWSEKACSEHGACRLYNVDKFRVTLLSLTASLRFIGLTFYLIMATFVRRSQKSEVAQVAMENGQEDQTQASSVGLADDATDGGMIRNLLSDPAPDGIYSSYHPKGRGPRLSAPCSF
;
A
#
# COMPACT_ATOMS: atom_id res chain seq x y z
N MET A 1 10.82 67.54 43.20
CA MET A 1 10.20 68.60 42.37
C MET A 1 10.18 68.09 40.95
N ASP A 2 9.54 66.96 40.68
CA ASP A 2 8.10 66.66 40.78
C ASP A 2 7.29 67.51 39.82
N ASP A 3 6.85 66.88 38.73
CA ASP A 3 5.54 67.13 38.13
C ASP A 3 4.96 65.80 37.63
N HIS A 4 3.71 65.57 38.02
CA HIS A 4 2.92 64.35 37.86
C HIS A 4 2.43 64.16 36.43
N VAL A 5 2.40 62.90 35.94
CA VAL A 5 1.42 62.45 34.95
C VAL A 5 0.86 61.09 35.36
N GLU A 6 -0.46 61.08 35.50
CA GLU A 6 -1.35 60.01 35.96
C GLU A 6 -1.55 58.94 34.87
N PHE A 7 -1.23 57.68 35.16
CA PHE A 7 -1.50 56.55 34.26
C PHE A 7 -2.89 55.98 34.54
N ASN A 8 -3.86 56.31 33.69
CA ASN A 8 -5.22 55.79 33.77
C ASN A 8 -5.27 54.37 33.17
N GLY A 9 -5.40 53.36 34.02
CA GLY A 9 -5.56 51.96 33.64
C GLY A 9 -6.97 51.67 33.13
N LYS A 10 -7.12 51.48 31.81
CA LYS A 10 -8.29 50.79 31.25
C LYS A 10 -8.00 49.29 31.21
N ASN A 11 -8.56 48.57 32.18
CA ASN A 11 -8.77 47.13 32.08
C ASN A 11 -9.75 46.87 30.92
N VAL A 12 -9.22 46.42 29.78
CA VAL A 12 -10.04 45.76 28.76
C VAL A 12 -10.24 44.34 29.25
N GLU A 13 -11.38 44.11 29.90
CA GLU A 13 -11.89 42.75 30.08
C GLU A 13 -12.18 42.19 28.69
N ASP A 14 -11.31 41.31 28.20
CA ASP A 14 -11.65 40.37 27.14
C ASP A 14 -12.80 39.51 27.65
N LYS A 15 -14.02 39.87 27.28
CA LYS A 15 -15.19 39.01 27.41
C LYS A 15 -14.96 37.79 26.53
N ALA A 16 -14.46 36.71 27.14
CA ALA A 16 -14.64 35.37 26.61
C ALA A 16 -16.15 35.09 26.57
N GLU A 17 -16.77 35.25 25.40
CA GLU A 17 -18.14 34.80 25.19
C GLU A 17 -18.20 33.28 25.42
N PRO A 18 -19.16 32.77 26.21
CA PRO A 18 -19.29 31.34 26.43
C PRO A 18 -19.82 30.69 25.15
N MET A 19 -19.00 29.86 24.51
CA MET A 19 -19.37 28.98 23.41
C MET A 19 -20.37 27.91 23.91
N SER A 20 -21.63 28.27 24.07
CA SER A 20 -22.74 27.32 24.13
C SER A 20 -23.25 27.06 22.71
N GLN A 21 -22.39 26.57 21.82
CA GLN A 21 -22.88 26.03 20.55
C GLN A 21 -23.71 24.78 20.87
N ASN A 22 -25.00 24.81 20.53
CA ASN A 22 -25.86 23.65 20.68
C ASN A 22 -25.30 22.51 19.83
N LEU A 23 -25.33 21.27 20.34
CA LEU A 23 -24.87 20.08 19.61
C LEU A 23 -25.53 19.96 18.22
N SER A 24 -26.77 20.44 18.08
CA SER A 24 -27.49 20.51 16.80
C SER A 24 -26.80 21.41 15.77
N ASP A 25 -26.26 22.55 16.19
CA ASP A 25 -25.64 23.51 15.27
C ASP A 25 -24.27 23.01 14.81
N ILE A 26 -23.50 22.40 15.72
CA ILE A 26 -22.26 21.68 15.39
C ILE A 26 -22.54 20.55 14.39
N ALA A 27 -23.59 19.75 14.61
CA ALA A 27 -23.97 18.66 13.71
C ALA A 27 -24.39 19.17 12.32
N LYS A 28 -25.11 20.29 12.24
CA LYS A 28 -25.48 20.91 10.96
C LYS A 28 -24.26 21.42 10.20
N GLU A 29 -23.35 22.12 10.87
CA GLU A 29 -22.10 22.62 10.26
C GLU A 29 -21.22 21.47 9.73
N PHE A 30 -21.15 20.38 10.50
CA PHE A 30 -20.45 19.16 10.10
C PHE A 30 -21.09 18.51 8.86
N LEU A 31 -22.42 18.31 8.86
CA LEU A 31 -23.14 17.75 7.72
C LEU A 31 -23.03 18.62 6.46
N GLN A 32 -23.05 19.94 6.63
CA GLN A 32 -22.86 20.87 5.52
C GLN A 32 -21.43 20.78 4.95
N SER A 33 -20.43 20.63 5.81
CA SER A 33 -19.04 20.43 5.40
C SER A 33 -18.86 19.11 4.65
N LEU A 34 -19.47 18.03 5.14
CA LEU A 34 -19.51 16.73 4.44
C LEU A 34 -20.17 16.88 3.07
N ARG A 35 -21.36 17.49 3.00
CA ARG A 35 -22.07 17.68 1.73
C ARG A 35 -21.22 18.44 0.73
N THR A 36 -20.58 19.53 1.16
CA THR A 36 -19.71 20.33 0.29
C THR A 36 -18.54 19.51 -0.24
N LEU A 37 -17.92 18.70 0.63
CA LEU A 37 -16.79 17.86 0.28
C LEU A 37 -17.17 16.73 -0.70
N PHE A 38 -18.27 16.02 -0.43
CA PHE A 38 -18.76 14.92 -1.28
C PHE A 38 -19.51 15.39 -2.54
N THR A 39 -19.75 16.69 -2.70
CA THR A 39 -20.26 17.26 -3.96
C THR A 39 -19.12 17.56 -4.93
N ASN A 40 -17.87 17.65 -4.46
CA ASN A 40 -16.72 17.92 -5.32
C ASN A 40 -16.33 16.67 -6.12
N PRO A 41 -16.49 16.67 -7.46
CA PRO A 41 -16.27 15.48 -8.29
C PRO A 41 -14.81 15.03 -8.31
N VAL A 42 -13.86 15.96 -8.19
CA VAL A 42 -12.42 15.63 -8.15
C VAL A 42 -12.09 14.91 -6.84
N TYR A 43 -12.60 15.42 -5.71
CA TYR A 43 -12.38 14.80 -4.41
C TYR A 43 -12.99 13.40 -4.33
N VAL A 44 -14.26 13.24 -4.73
CA VAL A 44 -14.96 11.94 -4.65
C VAL A 44 -14.29 10.89 -5.52
N THR A 45 -13.96 11.22 -6.78
CA THR A 45 -13.31 10.26 -7.68
C THR A 45 -11.91 9.88 -7.20
N MET A 46 -11.14 10.85 -6.70
CA MET A 46 -9.84 10.59 -6.10
C MET A 46 -9.96 9.70 -4.85
N LEU A 47 -10.89 10.01 -3.94
CA LEU A 47 -11.12 9.23 -2.72
C LEU A 47 -11.49 7.79 -3.04
N THR A 48 -12.44 7.56 -3.95
CA THR A 48 -12.83 6.21 -4.37
C THR A 48 -11.66 5.46 -5.00
N GLY A 49 -10.89 6.12 -5.88
CA GLY A 49 -9.66 5.52 -6.44
C GLY A 49 -8.64 5.15 -5.37
N THR A 50 -8.43 6.03 -4.37
CA THR A 50 -7.54 5.76 -3.25
C THR A 50 -8.01 4.60 -2.39
N VAL A 51 -9.32 4.45 -2.15
CA VAL A 51 -9.87 3.29 -1.42
C VAL A 51 -9.46 1.98 -2.09
N PHE A 52 -9.67 1.84 -3.41
CA PHE A 52 -9.29 0.63 -4.15
C PHE A 52 -7.77 0.40 -4.18
N MET A 53 -6.98 1.46 -4.35
CA MET A 53 -5.52 1.38 -4.33
C MET A 53 -4.99 0.93 -2.95
N VAL A 54 -5.49 1.54 -1.88
CA VAL A 54 -5.14 1.16 -0.50
C VAL A 54 -5.56 -0.28 -0.23
N ASN A 55 -6.73 -0.69 -0.71
CA ASN A 55 -7.23 -2.04 -0.53
C ASN A 55 -6.29 -3.09 -1.15
N GLY A 56 -5.94 -2.93 -2.43
CA GLY A 56 -4.97 -3.81 -3.10
C GLY A 56 -3.61 -3.84 -2.39
N ASN A 57 -3.08 -2.67 -2.03
CA ASN A 57 -1.77 -2.57 -1.35
C ASN A 57 -1.79 -3.25 0.03
N VAL A 58 -2.82 -3.01 0.85
CA VAL A 58 -2.91 -3.61 2.19
C VAL A 58 -3.05 -5.13 2.08
N GLY A 59 -3.88 -5.63 1.18
CA GLY A 59 -4.03 -7.07 0.94
C GLY A 59 -2.71 -7.72 0.53
N SER A 60 -2.04 -7.15 -0.48
CA SER A 60 -0.74 -7.63 -0.96
C SER A 60 0.33 -7.63 0.14
N TYR A 61 0.51 -6.51 0.86
CA TYR A 61 1.52 -6.42 1.92
C TYR A 61 1.26 -7.34 3.10
N THR A 62 0.00 -7.52 3.50
CA THR A 62 -0.36 -8.38 4.63
C THR A 62 0.02 -9.83 4.38
N PHE A 63 -0.21 -10.33 3.16
CA PHE A 63 0.07 -11.71 2.78
C PHE A 63 1.41 -11.91 2.09
N ARG A 64 2.22 -10.84 1.90
CA ARG A 64 3.51 -10.90 1.20
C ARG A 64 4.48 -11.89 1.82
N ALA A 65 4.67 -11.86 3.13
CA ALA A 65 5.61 -12.76 3.81
C ALA A 65 5.23 -14.22 3.57
N LYS A 66 3.94 -14.53 3.72
CA LYS A 66 3.37 -15.84 3.44
C LYS A 66 3.48 -16.21 1.96
N PHE A 67 3.25 -15.27 1.04
CA PHE A 67 3.46 -15.49 -0.39
C PHE A 67 4.90 -15.88 -0.69
N ILE A 68 5.88 -15.19 -0.10
CA ILE A 68 7.29 -15.49 -0.31
C ILE A 68 7.67 -16.87 0.26
N GLU A 69 7.14 -17.23 1.43
CA GLU A 69 7.30 -18.58 1.99
C GLU A 69 6.71 -19.64 1.05
N GLN A 70 5.49 -19.43 0.57
CA GLN A 70 4.78 -20.40 -0.26
C GLN A 70 5.27 -20.44 -1.72
N GLN A 71 5.81 -19.36 -2.27
CA GLN A 71 6.25 -19.30 -3.68
C GLN A 71 7.75 -19.54 -3.83
N PHE A 72 8.57 -19.09 -2.88
CA PHE A 72 10.03 -19.16 -2.98
C PHE A 72 10.70 -20.04 -1.91
N GLY A 73 9.95 -20.49 -0.89
CA GLY A 73 10.51 -21.30 0.20
C GLY A 73 11.41 -20.52 1.16
N GLU A 74 11.33 -19.19 1.14
CA GLU A 74 12.13 -18.30 1.98
C GLU A 74 11.35 -17.93 3.24
N SER A 75 12.01 -17.87 4.40
CA SER A 75 11.33 -17.56 5.67
C SER A 75 10.64 -16.19 5.69
N ALA A 76 9.54 -16.05 6.44
CA ALA A 76 8.87 -14.77 6.67
C ALA A 76 9.83 -13.70 7.22
N SER A 77 10.79 -14.08 8.07
CA SER A 77 11.80 -13.15 8.59
C SER A 77 12.66 -12.56 7.48
N LYS A 78 13.13 -13.38 6.54
CA LYS A 78 13.92 -12.92 5.39
C LYS A 78 13.07 -12.03 4.47
N ALA A 79 11.83 -12.44 4.21
CA ALA A 79 10.88 -11.67 3.41
C ALA A 79 10.62 -10.26 3.99
N ASN A 80 10.31 -10.19 5.29
CA ASN A 80 10.06 -8.93 6.00
C ASN A 80 11.31 -8.06 6.10
N PHE A 81 12.49 -8.66 6.28
CA PHE A 81 13.76 -7.94 6.27
C PHE A 81 14.00 -7.25 4.93
N PHE A 82 13.85 -7.96 3.80
CA PHE A 82 14.00 -7.35 2.48
C PHE A 82 12.96 -6.25 2.22
N PHE A 83 11.70 -6.45 2.60
CA PHE A 83 10.69 -5.39 2.49
C PHE A 83 11.11 -4.12 3.23
N GLY A 84 11.54 -4.26 4.48
CA GLY A 84 11.99 -3.13 5.30
C GLY A 84 13.26 -2.48 4.80
N ALA A 85 14.24 -3.28 4.35
CA ALA A 85 15.56 -2.80 3.95
C ALA A 85 15.62 -2.22 2.53
N THR A 86 14.78 -2.68 1.61
CA THR A 86 14.85 -2.24 0.20
C THR A 86 13.61 -1.46 -0.23
N SER A 87 12.40 -1.97 0.04
CA SER A 87 11.16 -1.33 -0.45
C SER A 87 10.85 -0.02 0.29
N ILE A 88 11.02 0.05 1.61
CA ILE A 88 10.73 1.28 2.38
C ILE A 88 11.64 2.45 1.97
N PRO A 89 12.98 2.29 1.88
CA PRO A 89 13.84 3.37 1.36
C PRO A 89 13.51 3.77 -0.07
N ALA A 90 13.19 2.81 -0.94
CA ALA A 90 12.78 3.10 -2.31
C ALA A 90 11.48 3.93 -2.37
N ILE A 91 10.50 3.60 -1.54
CA ILE A 91 9.25 4.38 -1.40
C ILE A 91 9.57 5.82 -0.96
N ALA A 92 10.38 5.99 0.08
CA ALA A 92 10.76 7.31 0.58
C ALA A 92 11.50 8.15 -0.48
N LEU A 93 12.45 7.54 -1.19
CA LEU A 93 13.17 8.17 -2.30
C LEU A 93 12.22 8.55 -3.44
N GLY A 94 11.27 7.68 -3.79
CA GLY A 94 10.25 7.95 -4.80
C GLY A 94 9.38 9.16 -4.46
N ILE A 95 8.89 9.26 -3.22
CA ILE A 95 8.10 10.42 -2.77
C ILE A 95 8.91 11.72 -2.87
N PHE A 96 10.16 11.69 -2.39
CA PHE A 96 11.06 12.85 -2.41
C PHE A 96 11.38 13.30 -3.85
N LEU A 97 11.81 12.38 -4.71
CA LEU A 97 12.10 12.67 -6.12
C LEU A 97 10.84 13.09 -6.88
N GLY A 98 9.68 12.53 -6.56
CA GLY A 98 8.40 12.98 -7.09
C GLY A 98 8.08 14.43 -6.73
N GLY A 99 8.44 14.86 -5.52
CA GLY A 99 8.33 16.27 -5.11
C GLY A 99 9.28 17.20 -5.86
N ILE A 100 10.54 16.78 -6.05
CA ILE A 100 11.51 17.51 -6.88
C ILE A 100 11.00 17.61 -8.32
N LEU A 101 10.48 16.51 -8.88
CA LEU A 101 9.95 16.47 -10.24
C LEU A 101 8.81 17.49 -10.43
N VAL A 102 7.84 17.53 -9.51
CA VAL A 102 6.74 18.50 -9.56
C VAL A 102 7.24 19.94 -9.45
N LYS A 103 8.19 20.20 -8.53
CA LYS A 103 8.75 21.53 -8.29
C LYS A 103 9.57 22.03 -9.48
N CYS A 104 10.51 21.23 -9.98
CA CYS A 104 11.43 21.61 -11.06
C CYS A 104 10.70 21.80 -12.39
N LEU A 105 9.73 20.94 -12.70
CA LEU A 105 8.95 21.06 -13.94
C LEU A 105 7.77 22.03 -13.82
N LYS A 106 7.58 22.68 -12.65
CA LYS A 106 6.46 23.59 -12.36
C LYS A 106 5.12 23.02 -12.84
N LEU A 107 4.83 21.77 -12.48
CA LEU A 107 3.68 21.05 -13.03
C LEU A 107 2.36 21.72 -12.63
N SER A 108 1.51 21.98 -13.63
CA SER A 108 0.13 22.40 -13.42
C SER A 108 -0.73 21.26 -12.84
N LEU A 109 -1.93 21.59 -12.35
CA LEU A 109 -2.85 20.61 -11.74
C LEU A 109 -3.20 19.43 -12.68
N PRO A 110 -3.52 19.62 -13.98
CA PRO A 110 -3.74 18.49 -14.88
C PRO A 110 -2.47 17.73 -15.24
N SER A 111 -1.30 18.38 -15.21
CA SER A 111 -0.01 17.69 -15.37
C SER A 111 0.31 16.81 -14.17
N CYS A 112 -0.05 17.25 -12.95
CA CYS A 112 0.01 16.40 -11.75
C CYS A 112 -0.90 15.17 -11.91
N ALA A 113 -2.12 15.34 -12.41
CA ALA A 113 -3.04 14.23 -12.64
C ALA A 113 -2.53 13.24 -13.71
N LYS A 114 -1.89 13.75 -14.78
CA LYS A 114 -1.20 12.91 -15.78
C LYS A 114 -0.05 12.13 -15.15
N LEU A 115 0.82 12.80 -14.39
CA LEU A 115 1.96 12.17 -13.72
C LEU A 115 1.49 11.06 -12.78
N LEU A 116 0.46 11.31 -11.97
CA LEU A 116 -0.14 10.32 -11.10
C LEU A 116 -0.63 9.08 -11.88
N PHE A 117 -1.41 9.30 -12.93
CA PHE A 117 -1.93 8.19 -13.73
C PHE A 117 -0.80 7.37 -14.40
N ILE A 118 0.18 8.04 -15.00
CA ILE A 118 1.29 7.37 -15.71
C ILE A 118 2.14 6.54 -14.73
N THR A 119 2.50 7.11 -13.58
CA THR A 119 3.33 6.41 -12.58
C THR A 119 2.63 5.18 -12.02
N TYR A 120 1.34 5.27 -11.69
CA TYR A 120 0.57 4.12 -11.23
C TYR A 120 0.31 3.10 -12.35
N LEU A 121 0.14 3.54 -13.60
CA LEU A 121 -0.02 2.63 -14.74
C LEU A 121 1.24 1.81 -14.97
N ILE A 122 2.42 2.44 -14.98
CA ILE A 122 3.70 1.74 -15.11
C ILE A 122 3.91 0.78 -13.92
N GLY A 123 3.61 1.24 -12.70
CA GLY A 123 3.69 0.39 -11.51
C GLY A 123 2.79 -0.85 -11.60
N TRP A 124 1.56 -0.69 -12.09
CA TRP A 124 0.64 -1.81 -12.32
C TRP A 124 1.11 -2.75 -13.43
N LEU A 125 1.66 -2.23 -14.53
CA LEU A 125 2.23 -3.07 -15.59
C LEU A 125 3.41 -3.92 -15.10
N LEU A 126 4.28 -3.35 -14.26
CA LEU A 126 5.38 -4.08 -13.64
C LEU A 126 4.88 -5.16 -12.67
N GLU A 127 3.80 -4.89 -11.94
CA GLU A 127 3.16 -5.89 -11.09
C GLU A 127 2.59 -7.06 -11.91
N LEU A 128 2.02 -6.81 -13.10
CA LEU A 128 1.58 -7.89 -13.98
C LEU A 128 2.74 -8.80 -14.43
N CYS A 129 3.96 -8.27 -14.56
CA CYS A 129 5.13 -9.09 -14.86
C CYS A 129 5.42 -10.13 -13.75
N GLN A 130 5.00 -9.88 -12.51
CA GLN A 130 5.23 -10.79 -11.39
C GLN A 130 4.45 -12.10 -11.49
N PHE A 131 3.38 -12.17 -12.32
CA PHE A 131 2.66 -13.43 -12.58
C PHE A 131 3.55 -14.51 -13.22
N PHE A 132 4.55 -14.09 -14.00
CA PHE A 132 5.46 -14.98 -14.71
C PHE A 132 6.66 -15.37 -13.85
N ILE A 133 6.87 -14.70 -12.71
CA ILE A 133 7.96 -15.03 -11.80
C ILE A 133 7.46 -16.10 -10.84
N SER A 134 7.92 -17.33 -11.07
CA SER A 134 7.56 -18.48 -10.25
C SER A 134 8.79 -19.34 -9.98
N CYS A 135 8.60 -20.30 -9.10
CA CYS A 135 9.60 -21.28 -8.71
C CYS A 135 8.92 -22.62 -8.52
N GLU A 136 9.67 -23.70 -8.68
CA GLU A 136 9.13 -25.05 -8.65
C GLU A 136 8.39 -25.34 -7.33
N ASN A 137 7.26 -26.03 -7.44
CA ASN A 137 6.44 -26.40 -6.30
C ASN A 137 7.12 -27.51 -5.50
N ILE A 138 6.92 -27.49 -4.18
CA ILE A 138 7.35 -28.59 -3.32
C ILE A 138 6.53 -29.82 -3.70
N ARG A 139 7.23 -30.91 -3.95
CA ARG A 139 6.66 -32.20 -4.28
C ARG A 139 6.40 -32.97 -2.98
N VAL A 140 5.12 -33.24 -2.73
CA VAL A 140 4.61 -33.88 -1.53
C VAL A 140 3.83 -35.11 -1.99
N PRO A 141 4.44 -36.31 -1.89
CA PRO A 141 3.77 -37.55 -2.22
C PRO A 141 2.44 -37.69 -1.51
N GLY A 142 1.40 -38.03 -2.27
CA GLY A 142 0.02 -38.17 -1.81
C GLY A 142 -0.80 -36.88 -1.73
N LEU A 143 -0.18 -35.71 -1.94
CA LEU A 143 -0.89 -34.43 -2.03
C LEU A 143 -0.65 -33.72 -3.37
N THR A 144 0.61 -33.48 -3.75
CA THR A 144 0.96 -32.77 -4.99
C THR A 144 1.56 -33.69 -6.06
N THR A 145 2.08 -34.85 -5.66
CA THR A 145 2.64 -35.87 -6.56
C THR A 145 2.20 -37.28 -6.11
N ALA A 146 2.10 -38.23 -7.03
CA ALA A 146 1.88 -39.64 -6.67
C ALA A 146 3.19 -40.26 -6.14
N TYR A 147 3.08 -41.23 -5.22
CA TYR A 147 4.23 -41.97 -4.71
C TYR A 147 5.04 -42.68 -5.82
N ASN A 148 4.36 -43.22 -6.84
CA ASN A 148 4.99 -43.98 -7.94
C ASN A 148 5.18 -43.15 -9.23
N GLY A 149 5.13 -41.81 -9.16
CA GLY A 149 5.38 -40.92 -10.30
C GLY A 149 4.34 -40.92 -11.45
N THR A 150 3.30 -41.74 -11.40
CA THR A 150 2.21 -41.78 -12.41
C THR A 150 0.95 -41.09 -11.90
N VAL A 151 0.42 -40.15 -12.69
CA VAL A 151 -0.80 -39.41 -12.39
C VAL A 151 -1.99 -40.34 -12.64
N GLY A 152 -2.58 -40.87 -11.56
CA GLY A 152 -3.76 -41.72 -11.62
C GLY A 152 -4.65 -41.49 -10.40
N ASN A 153 -5.92 -41.15 -10.65
CA ASN A 153 -6.98 -40.93 -9.68
C ASN A 153 -7.00 -42.04 -8.61
N SER A 154 -6.51 -41.75 -7.41
CA SER A 154 -6.77 -42.56 -6.24
C SER A 154 -7.14 -41.64 -5.09
N SER A 155 -8.44 -41.61 -4.81
CA SER A 155 -9.11 -40.84 -3.77
C SER A 155 -8.80 -41.30 -2.34
N ASN A 156 -7.65 -41.96 -2.09
CA ASN A 156 -7.12 -42.37 -0.79
C ASN A 156 -5.59 -42.17 -0.72
N GLY A 157 -5.12 -40.99 -1.13
CA GLY A 157 -3.77 -40.77 -1.66
C GLY A 157 -2.57 -40.72 -0.70
N MET A 158 -2.71 -40.86 0.62
CA MET A 158 -1.57 -40.76 1.55
C MET A 158 -0.84 -42.08 1.82
N ILE A 159 -1.49 -43.23 1.60
CA ILE A 159 -0.90 -44.55 1.82
C ILE A 159 -0.56 -45.19 0.48
N SER A 160 0.65 -45.75 0.38
CA SER A 160 1.19 -46.49 -0.75
C SER A 160 1.79 -47.81 -0.25
N SER A 161 2.17 -48.71 -1.16
CA SER A 161 2.81 -49.99 -0.82
C SER A 161 4.07 -49.82 0.04
N CYS A 162 4.81 -48.72 -0.14
CA CYS A 162 6.06 -48.46 0.57
C CYS A 162 5.88 -48.04 2.05
N ASN A 163 4.71 -47.51 2.43
CA ASN A 163 4.40 -47.10 3.81
C ASN A 163 3.21 -47.87 4.42
N ALA A 164 2.63 -48.84 3.70
CA ALA A 164 1.52 -49.67 4.16
C ALA A 164 1.86 -50.51 5.40
N ASP A 165 3.14 -50.88 5.57
CA ASP A 165 3.61 -51.63 6.74
C ASP A 165 3.65 -50.76 8.02
N CYS A 166 3.38 -49.46 7.92
CA CYS A 166 3.34 -48.53 9.04
C CYS A 166 1.90 -48.08 9.30
N VAL A 167 1.47 -48.11 10.56
CA VAL A 167 0.18 -47.52 10.98
C VAL A 167 0.37 -46.01 11.14
N CYS A 168 0.44 -45.30 10.02
CA CYS A 168 0.67 -43.85 10.04
C CYS A 168 -0.62 -43.08 10.35
N ASP A 169 -0.53 -42.16 11.31
CA ASP A 169 -1.58 -41.17 11.53
C ASP A 169 -1.48 -40.06 10.47
N PRO A 170 -2.48 -39.91 9.58
CA PRO A 170 -2.49 -38.86 8.55
C PRO A 170 -2.59 -37.45 9.14
N GLN A 171 -2.96 -37.30 10.42
CA GLN A 171 -3.06 -36.01 11.09
C GLN A 171 -1.71 -35.50 11.62
N VAL A 172 -0.70 -36.35 11.74
CA VAL A 172 0.64 -35.93 12.17
C VAL A 172 1.31 -35.11 11.07
N TRP A 173 1.80 -33.93 11.44
CA TRP A 173 2.55 -33.03 10.54
C TRP A 173 3.94 -32.79 11.08
N ASP A 174 4.89 -33.58 10.59
CA ASP A 174 6.32 -33.50 10.91
C ASP A 174 7.13 -33.70 9.62
N PRO A 175 7.16 -32.68 8.74
CA PRO A 175 7.66 -32.85 7.40
C PRO A 175 9.14 -33.21 7.37
N VAL A 176 9.50 -34.18 6.52
CA VAL A 176 10.89 -34.61 6.30
C VAL A 176 11.25 -34.55 4.82
N CYS A 177 12.49 -34.16 4.53
CA CYS A 177 13.05 -34.15 3.20
C CYS A 177 13.81 -35.45 2.92
N GLY A 178 13.30 -36.25 1.99
CA GLY A 178 14.00 -37.45 1.51
C GLY A 178 15.20 -37.09 0.62
N GLN A 179 16.17 -38.00 0.55
CA GLN A 179 17.30 -37.90 -0.38
C GLN A 179 16.87 -37.82 -1.87
N ASP A 180 15.67 -38.29 -2.18
CA ASP A 180 15.02 -38.18 -3.50
C ASP A 180 14.57 -36.74 -3.84
N GLY A 181 14.59 -35.83 -2.87
CA GLY A 181 14.14 -34.44 -3.02
C GLY A 181 12.62 -34.25 -2.85
N HIS A 182 11.90 -35.28 -2.39
CA HIS A 182 10.48 -35.17 -2.05
C HIS A 182 10.28 -34.88 -0.56
N THR A 183 9.28 -34.05 -0.25
CA THR A 183 8.91 -33.76 1.15
C THR A 183 7.76 -34.67 1.57
N TYR A 184 7.97 -35.48 2.60
CA TYR A 184 6.96 -36.37 3.16
C TYR A 184 6.32 -35.71 4.38
N LEU A 185 5.02 -35.88 4.59
CA LEU A 185 4.29 -35.23 5.70
C LEU A 185 4.76 -35.67 7.09
N SER A 186 5.29 -36.89 7.19
CA SER A 186 5.86 -37.46 8.41
C SER A 186 6.93 -38.49 8.06
N PRO A 187 7.85 -38.82 8.99
CA PRO A 187 8.79 -39.92 8.81
C PRO A 187 8.11 -41.26 8.53
N CYS A 188 6.94 -41.49 9.13
CA CYS A 188 6.12 -42.68 8.91
C CYS A 188 5.63 -42.76 7.47
N LEU A 189 5.11 -41.65 6.92
CA LEU A 189 4.64 -41.59 5.53
C LEU A 189 5.79 -41.66 4.51
N GLY A 190 7.04 -41.41 4.94
CA GLY A 190 8.27 -41.73 4.21
C GLY A 190 8.75 -43.18 4.36
N GLY A 191 8.09 -43.99 5.18
CA GLY A 191 8.42 -45.40 5.44
C GLY A 191 9.71 -45.60 6.22
N CYS A 192 10.13 -44.63 7.05
CA CYS A 192 11.36 -44.69 7.82
C CYS A 192 11.20 -45.54 9.09
N GLN A 193 12.21 -46.37 9.41
CA GLN A 193 12.15 -47.30 10.54
C GLN A 193 13.09 -46.95 11.68
N ARG A 194 14.12 -46.14 11.42
CA ARG A 194 15.17 -45.81 12.40
C ARG A 194 15.44 -44.31 12.44
N THR A 195 15.82 -43.83 13.61
CA THR A 195 16.17 -42.43 13.88
C THR A 195 17.54 -42.36 14.52
N ILE A 196 18.37 -41.40 14.08
CA ILE A 196 19.67 -41.11 14.68
C ILE A 196 19.76 -39.60 14.94
N GLY A 197 20.34 -39.22 16.08
CA GLY A 197 20.54 -37.82 16.47
C GLY A 197 19.46 -37.31 17.42
N GLU A 198 19.53 -36.02 17.75
CA GLU A 198 18.57 -35.34 18.62
C GLU A 198 18.30 -33.92 18.10
N GLY A 199 17.08 -33.43 18.32
CA GLY A 199 16.70 -32.08 17.92
C GLY A 199 16.84 -31.82 16.41
N LYS A 200 17.57 -30.76 16.03
CA LYS A 200 17.71 -30.32 14.63
C LYS A 200 18.63 -31.20 13.77
N SER A 201 19.43 -32.08 14.38
CA SER A 201 20.33 -33.01 13.67
C SER A 201 19.75 -34.42 13.56
N MET A 202 18.45 -34.58 13.79
CA MET A 202 17.73 -35.85 13.57
C MET A 202 17.77 -36.27 12.10
N ILE A 203 18.17 -37.51 11.88
CA ILE A 203 18.20 -38.18 10.58
C ILE A 203 17.36 -39.45 10.69
N PHE A 204 16.46 -39.63 9.74
CA PHE A 204 15.63 -40.82 9.58
C PHE A 204 16.28 -41.74 8.57
N LEU A 205 16.36 -43.03 8.88
CA LEU A 205 17.00 -44.05 8.07
C LEU A 205 16.02 -45.16 7.70
N ASP A 206 16.41 -45.91 6.67
CA ASP A 206 15.69 -47.06 6.15
C ASP A 206 14.29 -46.66 5.67
N CYS A 207 14.21 -45.51 4.98
CA CYS A 207 12.98 -44.90 4.48
C CYS A 207 12.55 -45.53 3.14
N ARG A 208 11.63 -46.49 3.19
CA ARG A 208 11.24 -47.29 2.00
C ARG A 208 10.66 -46.47 0.85
N CYS A 209 9.92 -45.39 1.14
CA CYS A 209 9.31 -44.56 0.10
C CYS A 209 10.29 -43.60 -0.59
N VAL A 210 11.44 -43.33 0.03
CA VAL A 210 12.48 -42.43 -0.49
C VAL A 210 13.38 -43.11 -1.53
N ALA A 211 13.29 -44.45 -1.67
CA ALA A 211 14.33 -45.28 -2.26
C ALA A 211 13.90 -46.11 -3.49
N GLU A 212 12.77 -45.84 -4.14
CA GLU A 212 12.28 -46.75 -5.20
C GLU A 212 13.27 -46.90 -6.39
N ASN A 213 14.26 -46.00 -6.52
CA ASN A 213 15.27 -46.02 -7.61
C ASN A 213 16.75 -45.92 -7.18
N MET A 214 17.09 -45.99 -5.88
CA MET A 214 18.48 -45.82 -5.39
C MET A 214 18.96 -47.02 -4.58
N LEU A 215 20.03 -47.69 -5.04
CA LEU A 215 20.67 -48.88 -4.43
C LEU A 215 21.47 -48.57 -3.15
N GLY A 216 20.88 -47.87 -2.18
CA GLY A 216 21.53 -47.51 -0.91
C GLY A 216 20.54 -47.30 0.24
N ASN A 217 21.07 -47.20 1.47
CA ASN A 217 20.26 -46.87 2.65
C ASN A 217 19.67 -45.47 2.48
N SER A 218 18.38 -45.39 2.18
CA SER A 218 17.67 -44.14 2.05
C SER A 218 17.56 -43.44 3.39
N SER A 219 17.77 -42.12 3.36
CA SER A 219 17.58 -41.28 4.53
C SER A 219 16.66 -40.11 4.24
N ALA A 220 16.08 -39.57 5.31
CA ALA A 220 15.39 -38.29 5.29
C ALA A 220 15.89 -37.41 6.45
N VAL A 221 15.84 -36.10 6.27
CA VAL A 221 16.19 -35.10 7.29
C VAL A 221 14.97 -34.28 7.65
N LEU A 222 14.94 -33.71 8.86
CA LEU A 222 13.84 -32.84 9.29
C LEU A 222 13.66 -31.62 8.37
N GLY A 223 12.41 -31.26 8.14
CA GLY A 223 12.00 -30.07 7.39
C GLY A 223 11.59 -30.35 5.96
N HIS A 224 11.16 -29.28 5.28
CA HIS A 224 10.81 -29.33 3.86
C HIS A 224 12.07 -29.39 3.01
N CYS A 225 12.00 -30.05 1.85
CA CYS A 225 13.10 -30.01 0.91
C CYS A 225 13.35 -28.58 0.39
N PRO A 226 14.63 -28.18 0.24
CA PRO A 226 14.94 -26.89 -0.35
C PRO A 226 14.44 -26.83 -1.79
N ARG A 227 13.88 -25.69 -2.19
CA ARG A 227 13.51 -25.46 -3.59
C ARG A 227 14.78 -25.31 -4.42
N ARG A 228 14.93 -26.12 -5.48
CA ARG A 228 16.07 -26.04 -6.39
C ARG A 228 16.02 -24.70 -7.16
N ASP A 229 17.17 -24.04 -7.25
CA ASP A 229 17.42 -22.86 -8.10
C ASP A 229 16.44 -21.68 -7.95
N CYS A 230 15.89 -21.47 -6.75
CA CYS A 230 14.84 -20.47 -6.50
C CYS A 230 15.36 -19.04 -6.24
N SER A 231 16.64 -18.90 -5.90
CA SER A 231 17.26 -17.63 -5.47
C SER A 231 17.18 -16.55 -6.54
N ALA A 232 17.37 -16.90 -7.81
CA ALA A 232 17.31 -15.95 -8.92
C ALA A 232 15.88 -15.40 -9.11
N SER A 233 14.86 -16.26 -9.12
CA SER A 233 13.46 -15.86 -9.20
C SER A 233 13.04 -15.00 -8.01
N PHE A 234 13.51 -15.33 -6.81
CA PHE A 234 13.26 -14.52 -5.61
C PHE A 234 13.86 -13.11 -5.73
N ILE A 235 15.14 -13.00 -6.11
CA ILE A 235 15.81 -11.70 -6.31
C ILE A 235 15.11 -10.90 -7.40
N LEU A 236 14.72 -11.54 -8.50
CA LEU A 236 13.98 -10.89 -9.58
C LEU A 236 12.62 -10.36 -9.11
N TYR A 237 11.86 -11.15 -8.34
CA TYR A 237 10.58 -10.74 -7.77
C TYR A 237 10.71 -9.50 -6.89
N ILE A 238 11.67 -9.50 -5.95
CA ILE A 238 11.94 -8.37 -5.06
C ILE A 238 12.39 -7.14 -5.85
N SER A 239 13.23 -7.32 -6.87
CA SER A 239 13.73 -6.22 -7.70
C SER A 239 12.60 -5.54 -8.46
N VAL A 240 11.74 -6.32 -9.12
CA VAL A 240 10.57 -5.79 -9.84
C VAL A 240 9.62 -5.06 -8.88
N GLU A 241 9.37 -5.62 -7.70
CA GLU A 241 8.51 -4.99 -6.69
C GLU A 241 9.06 -3.65 -6.19
N VAL A 242 10.37 -3.57 -5.93
CA VAL A 242 11.05 -2.34 -5.49
C VAL A 242 10.97 -1.27 -6.58
N ILE A 243 11.22 -1.62 -7.84
CA ILE A 243 11.12 -0.70 -8.97
C ILE A 243 9.67 -0.23 -9.15
N ALA A 244 8.69 -1.14 -9.09
CA ALA A 244 7.28 -0.80 -9.21
C ALA A 244 6.80 0.13 -8.08
N SER A 245 7.26 -0.11 -6.85
CA SER A 245 6.94 0.72 -5.68
C SER A 245 7.57 2.10 -5.80
N PHE A 246 8.83 2.18 -6.20
CA PHE A 246 9.52 3.44 -6.46
C PHE A 246 8.79 4.29 -7.50
N ILE A 247 8.48 3.71 -8.67
CA ILE A 247 7.79 4.41 -9.76
C ILE A 247 6.41 4.88 -9.32
N SER A 248 5.62 4.02 -8.65
CA SER A 248 4.30 4.40 -8.13
C SER A 248 4.38 5.58 -7.16
N CYS A 249 5.42 5.64 -6.32
CA CYS A 249 5.60 6.69 -5.33
C CYS A 249 6.05 8.04 -5.91
N LEU A 250 6.63 8.08 -7.12
CA LEU A 250 6.90 9.34 -7.83
C LEU A 250 5.62 10.17 -8.04
N GLY A 251 4.47 9.50 -8.18
CA GLY A 251 3.16 10.15 -8.32
C GLY A 251 2.54 10.62 -6.99
N TYR A 252 3.08 10.23 -5.83
CA TYR A 252 2.45 10.47 -4.53
C TYR A 252 2.32 11.97 -4.23
N THR A 253 3.39 12.74 -4.44
CA THR A 253 3.37 14.20 -4.22
C THR A 253 2.39 14.90 -5.16
N ALA A 254 2.29 14.44 -6.41
CA ALA A 254 1.29 14.94 -7.35
C ALA A 254 -0.14 14.65 -6.88
N SER A 255 -0.41 13.45 -6.34
CA SER A 255 -1.70 13.11 -5.72
C SER A 255 -2.04 14.04 -4.57
N TYR A 256 -1.09 14.29 -3.66
CA TYR A 256 -1.32 15.19 -2.53
C TYR A 256 -1.58 16.64 -2.98
N LEU A 257 -0.89 17.10 -4.04
CA LEU A 257 -1.15 18.42 -4.63
C LEU A 257 -2.54 18.54 -5.24
N ILE A 258 -3.02 17.49 -5.91
CA ILE A 258 -4.39 17.44 -6.43
C ILE A 258 -5.40 17.53 -5.28
N PHE A 259 -5.16 16.77 -4.21
CA PHE A 259 -5.98 16.82 -3.00
C PHE A 259 -6.07 18.25 -2.42
N ILE A 260 -4.94 18.91 -2.14
CA ILE A 260 -4.97 20.23 -1.48
C ILE A 260 -5.47 21.36 -2.38
N ARG A 261 -5.38 21.21 -3.71
CA ARG A 261 -5.82 22.24 -4.68
C ARG A 261 -7.27 22.09 -5.08
N SER A 262 -7.82 20.89 -4.98
CA SER A 262 -9.24 20.65 -5.24
C SER A 262 -10.15 21.06 -4.08
N ILE A 263 -9.60 21.36 -2.89
CA ILE A 263 -10.38 21.59 -1.67
C ILE A 263 -10.24 23.05 -1.18
N PRO A 264 -11.36 23.70 -0.76
CA PRO A 264 -11.34 25.04 -0.17
C PRO A 264 -10.38 25.17 1.01
N LYS A 265 -9.75 26.35 1.18
CA LYS A 265 -8.69 26.59 2.19
C LYS A 265 -9.12 26.27 3.62
N ASN A 266 -10.36 26.56 3.98
CA ASN A 266 -10.92 26.39 5.33
C ASN A 266 -11.24 24.92 5.70
N MET A 267 -11.27 23.98 4.75
CA MET A 267 -11.68 22.59 4.99
C MET A 267 -10.59 21.53 4.74
N LYS A 268 -9.34 21.93 4.50
CA LYS A 268 -8.27 21.00 4.09
C LYS A 268 -7.94 19.94 5.14
N SER A 269 -7.82 20.35 6.40
CA SER A 269 -7.53 19.44 7.52
C SER A 269 -8.69 18.46 7.74
N PHE A 270 -9.93 18.98 7.73
CA PHE A 270 -11.14 18.16 7.81
C PHE A 270 -11.20 17.11 6.69
N ALA A 271 -11.02 17.54 5.45
CA ALA A 271 -11.08 16.66 4.30
C ALA A 271 -9.95 15.61 4.30
N LEU A 272 -8.77 15.95 4.86
CA LEU A 272 -7.65 15.02 4.97
C LEU A 272 -7.96 13.94 6.00
N GLY A 273 -8.53 14.35 7.14
CA GLY A 273 -9.05 13.44 8.15
C GLY A 273 -10.09 12.48 7.57
N MET A 274 -11.11 13.02 6.88
CA MET A 274 -12.13 12.21 6.21
C MET A 274 -11.55 11.26 5.17
N HIS A 275 -10.59 11.72 4.37
CA HIS A 275 -9.93 10.91 3.36
C HIS A 275 -9.19 9.71 3.97
N ILE A 276 -8.43 9.93 5.05
CA ILE A 276 -7.71 8.87 5.75
C ILE A 276 -8.68 7.89 6.42
N VAL A 277 -9.68 8.40 7.15
CA VAL A 277 -10.67 7.55 7.85
C VAL A 277 -11.39 6.64 6.86
N ILE A 278 -11.88 7.17 5.75
CA ILE A 278 -12.60 6.39 4.74
C ILE A 278 -11.64 5.41 4.04
N ALA A 279 -10.45 5.86 3.63
CA ALA A 279 -9.46 4.99 3.00
C ALA A 279 -9.05 3.82 3.90
N ARG A 280 -8.91 4.04 5.22
CA ARG A 280 -8.59 2.99 6.18
C ARG A 280 -9.77 2.07 6.46
N THR A 281 -10.97 2.64 6.62
CA THR A 281 -12.18 1.87 6.97
C THR A 281 -12.62 0.97 5.82
N PHE A 282 -12.61 1.46 4.58
CA PHE A 282 -13.07 0.69 3.42
C PHE A 282 -11.94 0.05 2.62
N GLY A 283 -10.74 0.64 2.63
CA GLY A 283 -9.57 0.06 1.97
C GLY A 283 -8.80 -0.87 2.88
N GLY A 284 -8.46 -0.42 4.08
CA GLY A 284 -7.56 -1.14 4.99
C GLY A 284 -8.19 -2.32 5.72
N ILE A 285 -9.33 -2.11 6.41
CA ILE A 285 -9.94 -3.14 7.28
C ILE A 285 -10.43 -4.36 6.47
N PRO A 286 -11.16 -4.20 5.34
CA PRO A 286 -11.70 -5.35 4.62
C PRO A 286 -10.61 -6.15 3.90
N ALA A 287 -9.53 -5.49 3.45
CA ALA A 287 -8.50 -6.09 2.61
C ALA A 287 -7.95 -7.42 3.19
N PRO A 288 -7.41 -7.48 4.43
CA PRO A 288 -6.92 -8.74 4.99
C PRO A 288 -7.99 -9.83 5.10
N MET A 289 -9.26 -9.45 5.36
CA MET A 289 -10.33 -10.42 5.63
C MET A 289 -10.64 -11.26 4.39
N TYR A 290 -10.94 -10.61 3.26
CA TYR A 290 -11.33 -11.36 2.06
C TYR A 290 -10.11 -11.87 1.28
N PHE A 291 -8.95 -11.20 1.35
CA PHE A 291 -7.70 -11.79 0.83
C PHE A 291 -7.39 -13.08 1.59
N GLY A 292 -7.48 -13.08 2.93
CA GLY A 292 -7.27 -14.28 3.74
C GLY A 292 -8.22 -15.39 3.35
N ALA A 293 -9.52 -15.10 3.28
CA ALA A 293 -10.55 -16.06 2.88
C ALA A 293 -10.32 -16.61 1.46
N ALA A 294 -9.92 -15.77 0.50
CA ALA A 294 -9.62 -16.19 -0.87
C ALA A 294 -8.37 -17.08 -0.94
N LEU A 295 -7.33 -16.77 -0.16
CA LEU A 295 -6.11 -17.58 -0.09
C LEU A 295 -6.36 -18.92 0.60
N ASP A 296 -7.22 -18.96 1.61
CA ASP A 296 -7.58 -20.19 2.32
C ASP A 296 -8.29 -21.21 1.42
N GLN A 297 -8.99 -20.77 0.37
CA GLN A 297 -9.54 -21.67 -0.66
C GLN A 297 -8.47 -22.43 -1.45
N THR A 298 -7.22 -21.97 -1.41
CA THR A 298 -6.09 -22.62 -2.08
C THR A 298 -5.41 -23.67 -1.19
N CYS A 299 -5.89 -23.86 0.04
CA CYS A 299 -5.38 -24.86 0.96
C CYS A 299 -5.61 -26.29 0.45
N ILE A 300 -4.55 -27.11 0.43
CA ILE A 300 -4.60 -28.53 0.09
C ILE A 300 -4.76 -29.39 1.34
N SER A 301 -4.13 -29.00 2.44
CA SER A 301 -4.15 -29.76 3.70
C SER A 301 -4.36 -28.85 4.89
N TRP A 302 -5.48 -29.06 5.59
CA TRP A 302 -5.83 -28.38 6.82
C TRP A 302 -5.26 -29.11 8.04
N SER A 303 -4.90 -28.38 9.09
CA SER A 303 -4.79 -29.00 10.41
C SER A 303 -6.18 -29.28 10.96
N GLU A 304 -6.36 -30.40 11.64
CA GLU A 304 -7.59 -30.69 12.38
C GLU A 304 -7.43 -30.28 13.85
N LYS A 305 -8.45 -29.65 14.42
CA LYS A 305 -8.56 -29.41 15.86
C LYS A 305 -9.27 -30.57 16.54
N ALA A 306 -9.17 -30.64 17.87
CA ALA A 306 -9.78 -31.68 18.71
C ALA A 306 -11.33 -31.84 18.54
N CYS A 307 -12.00 -30.89 17.87
CA CYS A 307 -13.44 -30.90 17.61
C CYS A 307 -13.80 -31.03 16.11
N SER A 308 -12.91 -31.60 15.27
CA SER A 308 -13.12 -31.74 13.81
C SER A 308 -13.33 -30.41 13.06
N GLU A 309 -12.94 -29.30 13.67
CA GLU A 309 -12.87 -28.00 13.00
C GLU A 309 -11.51 -27.83 12.30
N HIS A 310 -11.52 -27.16 11.15
CA HIS A 310 -10.28 -26.79 10.47
C HIS A 310 -9.49 -25.77 11.30
N GLY A 311 -8.21 -26.04 11.47
CA GLY A 311 -7.21 -25.15 12.05
C GLY A 311 -6.48 -24.33 10.99
N ALA A 312 -5.20 -24.04 11.22
CA ALA A 312 -4.37 -23.39 10.21
C ALA A 312 -4.12 -24.33 9.02
N CYS A 313 -4.08 -23.77 7.81
CA CYS A 313 -3.66 -24.52 6.64
C CYS A 313 -2.16 -24.87 6.72
N ARG A 314 -1.83 -26.12 6.48
CA ARG A 314 -0.46 -26.66 6.52
C ARG A 314 0.24 -26.56 5.17
N LEU A 315 -0.48 -26.84 4.09
CA LEU A 315 0.04 -26.82 2.72
C LEU A 315 -0.93 -26.14 1.76
N TYR A 316 -0.42 -25.18 1.00
CA TYR A 316 -1.17 -24.45 -0.02
C TYR A 316 -0.81 -24.94 -1.43
N ASN A 317 -1.77 -24.88 -2.35
CA ASN A 317 -1.48 -24.99 -3.78
C ASN A 317 -0.83 -23.69 -4.24
N VAL A 318 0.49 -23.73 -4.46
CA VAL A 318 1.32 -22.56 -4.75
C VAL A 318 0.87 -21.80 -6.00
N ASP A 319 0.50 -22.48 -7.08
CA ASP A 319 0.08 -21.82 -8.31
C ASP A 319 -1.26 -21.11 -8.15
N LYS A 320 -2.24 -21.78 -7.52
CA LYS A 320 -3.53 -21.14 -7.19
C LYS A 320 -3.32 -19.98 -6.22
N PHE A 321 -2.46 -20.14 -5.21
CA PHE A 321 -2.12 -19.09 -4.26
C PHE A 321 -1.54 -17.86 -4.97
N ARG A 322 -0.59 -18.05 -5.90
CA ARG A 322 0.00 -16.99 -6.72
C ARG A 322 -1.05 -16.26 -7.55
N VAL A 323 -1.84 -17.00 -8.32
CA VAL A 323 -2.85 -16.39 -9.19
C VAL A 323 -3.90 -15.66 -8.37
N THR A 324 -4.41 -16.25 -7.28
CA THR A 324 -5.41 -15.61 -6.41
C THR A 324 -4.89 -14.30 -5.81
N LEU A 325 -3.69 -14.31 -5.21
CA LEU A 325 -3.13 -13.10 -4.58
C LEU A 325 -2.89 -11.98 -5.59
N LEU A 326 -2.20 -12.31 -6.68
CA LEU A 326 -1.80 -11.31 -7.68
C LEU A 326 -3.00 -10.80 -8.48
N SER A 327 -3.97 -11.66 -8.83
CA SER A 327 -5.17 -11.24 -9.59
C SER A 327 -6.08 -10.34 -8.76
N LEU A 328 -6.27 -10.64 -7.48
CA LEU A 328 -7.07 -9.82 -6.59
C LEU A 328 -6.45 -8.43 -6.42
N THR A 329 -5.13 -8.38 -6.20
CA THR A 329 -4.38 -7.12 -6.11
C THR A 329 -4.44 -6.32 -7.42
N ALA A 330 -4.12 -6.96 -8.54
CA ALA A 330 -4.12 -6.33 -9.85
C ALA A 330 -5.51 -5.80 -10.25
N SER A 331 -6.58 -6.53 -9.92
CA SER A 331 -7.96 -6.13 -10.23
C SER A 331 -8.37 -4.89 -9.46
N LEU A 332 -8.10 -4.84 -8.16
CA LEU A 332 -8.41 -3.67 -7.32
C LEU A 332 -7.61 -2.45 -7.77
N ARG A 333 -6.32 -2.62 -8.05
CA ARG A 333 -5.48 -1.53 -8.55
C ARG A 333 -5.93 -1.04 -9.93
N PHE A 334 -6.38 -1.94 -10.80
CA PHE A 334 -6.97 -1.56 -12.09
C PHE A 334 -8.24 -0.73 -11.90
N ILE A 335 -9.15 -1.13 -10.99
CA ILE A 335 -10.33 -0.31 -10.65
C ILE A 335 -9.89 1.07 -10.15
N GLY A 336 -8.92 1.15 -9.23
CA GLY A 336 -8.35 2.41 -8.77
C GLY A 336 -7.76 3.28 -9.90
N LEU A 337 -7.08 2.66 -10.87
CA LEU A 337 -6.52 3.34 -12.04
C LEU A 337 -7.61 3.98 -12.90
N THR A 338 -8.74 3.30 -13.08
CA THR A 338 -9.87 3.87 -13.82
C THR A 338 -10.41 5.11 -13.14
N PHE A 339 -10.53 5.12 -11.80
CA PHE A 339 -10.91 6.32 -11.04
C PHE A 339 -9.89 7.45 -11.14
N TYR A 340 -8.58 7.15 -11.15
CA TYR A 340 -7.56 8.17 -11.38
C TYR A 340 -7.60 8.75 -12.80
N LEU A 341 -7.94 7.93 -13.80
CA LEU A 341 -8.18 8.40 -15.16
C LEU A 341 -9.40 9.33 -15.21
N ILE A 342 -10.52 8.93 -14.60
CA ILE A 342 -11.75 9.74 -14.51
C ILE A 342 -11.44 11.07 -13.80
N MET A 343 -10.75 11.03 -12.66
CA MET A 343 -10.32 12.22 -11.92
C MET A 343 -9.47 13.15 -12.81
N ALA A 344 -8.53 12.60 -13.58
CA ALA A 344 -7.73 13.40 -14.51
C ALA A 344 -8.58 14.09 -15.59
N THR A 345 -9.70 13.49 -16.02
CA THR A 345 -10.65 14.15 -16.93
C THR A 345 -11.39 15.31 -16.27
N PHE A 346 -11.83 15.15 -15.01
CA PHE A 346 -12.49 16.21 -14.26
C PHE A 346 -11.56 17.39 -14.01
N VAL A 347 -10.32 17.13 -13.60
CA VAL A 347 -9.29 18.17 -13.41
C VAL A 347 -9.01 18.94 -14.70
N ARG A 348 -8.96 18.27 -15.86
CA ARG A 348 -8.79 18.97 -17.15
C ARG A 348 -10.00 19.82 -17.51
N ARG A 349 -11.21 19.36 -17.21
CA ARG A 349 -12.45 20.12 -17.47
C ARG A 349 -12.57 21.34 -16.58
N SER A 350 -12.27 21.22 -15.29
CA SER A 350 -12.33 22.35 -14.36
C SER A 350 -11.36 23.44 -14.76
N GLN A 351 -10.11 23.08 -15.11
CA GLN A 351 -9.11 24.07 -15.54
C GLN A 351 -9.53 24.78 -16.85
N LYS A 352 -10.11 24.06 -17.81
CA LYS A 352 -10.62 24.69 -19.05
C LYS A 352 -11.75 25.67 -18.76
N SER A 353 -12.65 25.33 -17.84
CA SER A 353 -13.74 26.21 -17.42
C SER A 353 -13.23 27.48 -16.76
N GLU A 354 -12.24 27.37 -15.87
CA GLU A 354 -11.61 28.54 -15.21
C GLU A 354 -10.93 29.46 -16.23
N VAL A 355 -10.14 28.88 -17.16
CA VAL A 355 -9.47 29.68 -18.21
C VAL A 355 -10.48 30.36 -19.14
N ALA A 356 -11.58 29.68 -19.48
CA ALA A 356 -12.64 30.27 -20.30
C ALA A 356 -13.38 31.41 -19.59
N GLN A 357 -13.64 31.28 -18.27
CA GLN A 357 -14.24 32.36 -17.48
C GLN A 357 -13.34 33.59 -17.40
N VAL A 358 -12.05 33.41 -17.08
CA VAL A 358 -11.08 34.52 -17.03
C VAL A 358 -10.92 35.19 -18.39
N ALA A 359 -10.97 34.42 -19.49
CA ALA A 359 -10.93 35.00 -20.84
C ALA A 359 -12.18 35.83 -21.17
N MET A 360 -13.36 35.43 -20.67
CA MET A 360 -14.59 36.21 -20.82
C MET A 360 -14.58 37.48 -19.97
N GLU A 361 -14.09 37.41 -18.72
CA GLU A 361 -13.96 38.57 -17.83
C GLU A 361 -12.98 39.60 -18.39
N ASN A 362 -11.79 39.18 -18.83
CA ASN A 362 -10.81 40.08 -19.44
C ASN A 362 -11.33 40.71 -20.76
N GLY A 363 -12.10 39.96 -21.56
CA GLY A 363 -12.72 40.48 -22.77
C GLY A 363 -13.83 41.51 -22.51
N GLN A 364 -14.52 41.41 -21.37
CA GLN A 364 -15.47 42.42 -20.92
C GLN A 364 -14.78 43.68 -20.39
N GLU A 365 -13.65 43.56 -19.69
CA GLU A 365 -12.86 44.72 -19.25
C GLU A 365 -12.29 45.52 -20.42
N ASP A 366 -11.78 44.87 -21.47
CA ASP A 366 -11.29 45.54 -22.69
C ASP A 366 -12.43 46.28 -23.44
N GLN A 367 -13.63 45.72 -23.50
CA GLN A 367 -14.80 46.41 -24.08
C GLN A 367 -15.29 47.59 -23.22
N THR A 368 -15.19 47.48 -21.90
CA THR A 368 -15.58 48.54 -20.97
C THR A 368 -14.56 49.69 -21.00
N GLN A 369 -13.26 49.39 -21.12
CA GLN A 369 -12.21 50.39 -21.33
C GLN A 369 -12.31 51.06 -22.72
N ALA A 370 -12.54 50.30 -23.80
CA ALA A 370 -12.75 50.89 -25.13
C ALA A 370 -14.00 51.79 -25.20
N SER A 371 -15.06 51.46 -24.47
CA SER A 371 -16.26 52.29 -24.36
C SER A 371 -16.05 53.55 -23.50
N SER A 372 -15.14 53.50 -22.53
CA SER A 372 -14.77 54.67 -21.69
C SER A 372 -13.81 55.64 -22.39
N VAL A 373 -12.99 55.16 -23.34
CA VAL A 373 -12.15 56.02 -24.19
C VAL A 373 -12.99 56.72 -25.28
N GLY A 374 -14.08 56.10 -25.74
CA GLY A 374 -15.02 56.72 -26.69
C GLY A 374 -15.98 57.77 -26.11
N LEU A 375 -15.89 58.08 -24.81
CA LEU A 375 -16.72 59.06 -24.10
C LEU A 375 -15.90 60.22 -23.48
N ALA A 376 -14.61 60.29 -23.76
CA ALA A 376 -13.71 61.33 -23.27
C ALA A 376 -12.99 62.07 -24.42
N ASP A 377 -13.72 62.41 -25.49
CA ASP A 377 -13.29 63.36 -26.52
C ASP A 377 -14.26 64.55 -26.56
N ASP A 378 -14.36 65.30 -25.45
CA ASP A 378 -14.76 66.71 -25.48
C ASP A 378 -14.34 67.44 -24.19
N ALA A 379 -13.03 67.64 -24.01
CA ALA A 379 -12.48 68.71 -23.15
C ALA A 379 -11.02 68.96 -23.49
N THR A 380 -10.77 70.12 -24.09
CA THR A 380 -9.48 70.68 -24.46
C THR A 380 -8.51 70.92 -23.29
N ASP A 381 -7.23 70.71 -23.62
CA ASP A 381 -6.03 71.52 -23.28
C ASP A 381 -5.03 71.02 -22.22
N GLY A 382 -3.74 71.01 -22.61
CA GLY A 382 -2.60 71.25 -21.72
C GLY A 382 -1.72 70.08 -21.22
N GLY A 383 -0.65 69.76 -21.96
CA GLY A 383 0.71 69.68 -21.35
C GLY A 383 1.37 68.32 -21.01
N MET A 384 2.39 67.98 -21.82
CA MET A 384 3.76 67.54 -21.46
C MET A 384 4.06 66.25 -20.63
N ILE A 385 4.51 65.22 -21.36
CA ILE A 385 5.82 64.49 -21.32
C ILE A 385 6.53 64.16 -19.96
N ARG A 386 6.81 62.84 -19.81
CA ARG A 386 7.90 62.09 -19.10
C ARG A 386 8.00 62.10 -17.55
N ASN A 387 8.11 60.88 -16.96
CA ASN A 387 9.41 60.33 -16.56
C ASN A 387 9.37 58.87 -16.06
N LEU A 388 10.46 58.16 -16.37
CA LEU A 388 10.89 56.85 -15.89
C LEU A 388 11.60 56.96 -14.53
N LEU A 389 11.71 55.79 -13.86
CA LEU A 389 12.68 55.38 -12.82
C LEU A 389 12.44 55.83 -11.36
N SER A 390 12.18 54.87 -10.46
CA SER A 390 13.19 54.31 -9.51
C SER A 390 12.51 53.63 -8.30
N ASP A 391 12.87 52.37 -8.03
CA ASP A 391 12.77 51.70 -6.72
C ASP A 391 13.73 52.35 -5.70
N PRO A 392 13.51 52.20 -4.36
CA PRO A 392 14.13 51.07 -3.65
C PRO A 392 13.29 50.44 -2.50
N ALA A 393 13.69 49.21 -2.14
CA ALA A 393 13.25 48.40 -1.00
C ALA A 393 13.51 49.03 0.39
N PRO A 394 13.03 48.39 1.48
CA PRO A 394 14.01 47.84 2.42
C PRO A 394 13.64 46.51 3.14
N ASP A 395 14.71 45.74 3.39
CA ASP A 395 15.15 45.01 4.59
C ASP A 395 14.23 44.11 5.45
N GLY A 396 14.78 42.92 5.72
CA GLY A 396 14.28 41.94 6.68
C GLY A 396 14.92 42.04 8.06
N ILE A 397 14.30 41.36 9.03
CA ILE A 397 14.87 41.10 10.36
C ILE A 397 14.63 39.63 10.74
N TYR A 398 15.73 38.97 11.07
CA TYR A 398 15.85 37.65 11.72
C TYR A 398 15.47 37.76 13.21
N SER A 399 14.82 36.73 13.77
CA SER A 399 15.04 36.40 15.19
C SER A 399 14.86 34.90 15.46
N SER A 400 15.89 34.36 16.09
CA SER A 400 16.13 32.98 16.51
C SER A 400 15.85 32.82 18.01
N TYR A 401 15.14 31.77 18.42
CA TYR A 401 15.06 31.36 19.83
C TYR A 401 14.91 29.83 19.99
N HIS A 402 15.82 29.24 20.77
CA HIS A 402 15.78 27.91 21.42
C HIS A 402 16.89 27.92 22.51
N PRO A 403 16.98 26.96 23.47
CA PRO A 403 15.98 26.16 24.18
C PRO A 403 16.23 26.09 25.72
N LYS A 404 15.32 25.48 26.51
CA LYS A 404 15.50 24.79 27.84
C LYS A 404 14.08 24.46 28.35
N GLY A 405 13.74 23.34 28.99
CA GLY A 405 14.49 22.24 29.59
C GLY A 405 13.58 21.01 29.83
N ARG A 406 14.07 20.09 30.66
CA ARG A 406 13.88 18.62 30.63
C ARG A 406 12.87 18.07 31.66
N GLY A 407 12.09 17.06 31.25
CA GLY A 407 11.68 15.86 32.04
C GLY A 407 10.34 15.90 32.82
N PRO A 408 9.79 14.74 33.29
CA PRO A 408 10.20 13.35 33.10
C PRO A 408 9.13 12.42 32.47
N ARG A 409 9.57 11.18 32.20
CA ARG A 409 8.79 10.02 31.73
C ARG A 409 7.85 9.51 32.82
N LEU A 410 6.67 9.04 32.42
CA LEU A 410 5.88 8.08 33.20
C LEU A 410 5.32 7.00 32.26
N SER A 411 5.87 5.81 32.46
CA SER A 411 5.37 4.51 32.06
C SER A 411 4.14 4.13 32.90
N ALA A 412 3.11 3.57 32.28
CA ALA A 412 2.13 2.74 32.97
C ALA A 412 1.67 1.57 32.07
N PRO A 413 1.33 0.42 32.67
CA PRO A 413 1.29 -0.88 32.02
C PRO A 413 -0.11 -1.29 31.56
N CYS A 414 -0.17 -2.16 30.55
CA CYS A 414 -1.34 -2.98 30.28
C CYS A 414 -1.38 -4.16 31.25
N SER A 415 -2.56 -4.47 31.78
CA SER A 415 -2.79 -5.64 32.63
C SER A 415 -4.16 -6.24 32.32
N PHE A 416 -4.13 -7.57 32.14
CA PHE A 416 -5.17 -8.60 32.03
C PHE A 416 -6.07 -8.62 30.80
#